data_AF-A0A2S7KPB2-F1
#
_entry.id   AF-A0A2S7KPB2-F1
#
_cell.length_a   1.000
_cell.length_b   1.000
_cell.length_c   1.000
_cell.angle_alpha   90.00
_cell.angle_beta   90.00
_cell.angle_gamma   90.00
#
_symmetry.space_group_name_H-M   'P 1'
#
loop_
_entity.id
_entity.type
_entity.pdbx_description
1 polymer ?
#
loop_
_entity_poly.entity_id
_entity_poly.type
_entity_poly.pdbx_seq_one_letter_code
_entity_poly.pdbx_strand_id
1 'polypeptide(L)' 'MSRIMQLNLIIILLILTAVSMIYLGYKADIYPPKLTGVGFLFVAWAIQVIKNKLESGLNK' A
#
# COMPACT_ATOMS: atom_id res chain seq x y z
N MET A 1 -8.45 -14.75 12.81
CA MET A 1 -8.49 -13.88 11.62
C MET A 1 -7.65 -14.53 10.52
N SER A 2 -8.14 -14.60 9.27
CA SER A 2 -7.37 -15.23 8.17
C SER A 2 -6.21 -14.33 7.73
N ARG A 3 -5.04 -14.92 7.42
CA ARG A 3 -3.84 -14.17 6.96
C ARG A 3 -4.14 -13.30 5.72
N ILE A 4 -5.03 -13.77 4.84
CA ILE A 4 -5.47 -13.05 3.64
C ILE A 4 -6.26 -11.79 4.02
N MET A 5 -7.14 -11.91 5.03
CA MET A 5 -7.93 -10.78 5.54
C MET A 5 -7.03 -9.73 6.20
N GLN A 6 -6.00 -10.16 6.93
CA GLN A 6 -5.00 -9.25 7.53
C GLN A 6 -4.21 -8.50 6.45
N LEU A 7 -3.76 -9.19 5.39
CA LEU A 7 -3.04 -8.56 4.28
C LEU A 7 -3.89 -7.53 3.55
N ASN A 8 -5.17 -7.84 3.25
CA ASN A 8 -6.08 -6.87 2.64
C ASN A 8 -6.26 -5.62 3.50
N LEU A 9 -6.43 -5.80 4.81
CA LEU A 9 -6.55 -4.69 5.77
C LEU A 9 -5.31 -3.80 5.76
N ILE A 10 -4.11 -4.41 5.78
CA ILE A 10 -2.83 -3.68 5.74
C ILE A 10 -2.70 -2.89 4.42
N ILE A 11 -3.01 -3.50 3.28
CA ILE A 11 -2.95 -2.83 1.97
C ILE A 11 -3.88 -1.61 1.94
N ILE A 12 -5.11 -1.76 2.41
CA ILE A 12 -6.09 -0.66 2.47
C ILE A 12 -5.56 0.48 3.37
N LEU A 13 -5.03 0.15 4.55
CA LEU A 13 -4.46 1.14 5.48
C LEU A 13 -3.26 1.87 4.87
N LEU A 14 -2.42 1.15 4.13
CA LEU A 14 -1.26 1.71 3.42
C LEU A 14 -1.69 2.70 2.35
N ILE A 15 -2.68 2.34 1.52
CA ILE A 15 -3.21 3.21 0.46
C ILE A 15 -3.82 4.48 1.08
N LEU A 16 -4.60 4.34 2.15
CA LEU A 16 -5.22 5.48 2.84
C LEU A 16 -4.16 6.46 3.37
N THR A 17 -3.10 5.91 3.97
CA THR A 17 -1.97 6.68 4.50
C THR A 17 -1.18 7.35 3.38
N ALA A 18 -0.93 6.64 2.27
CA ALA A 18 -0.26 7.17 1.10
C ALA A 18 -1.00 8.39 0.52
N VAL A 19 -2.31 8.26 0.31
CA VAL A 19 -3.15 9.35 -0.20
C VAL A 19 -3.14 10.54 0.76
N SER A 20 -3.22 10.28 2.07
CA SER A 20 -3.19 11.34 3.10
C SER A 20 -1.85 12.08 3.14
N MET A 21 -0.72 11.36 3.04
CA MET A 21 0.61 11.96 2.99
C MET A 21 0.85 12.76 1.70
N ILE A 22 0.37 12.26 0.55
CA ILE A 22 0.42 13.00 -0.71
C ILE A 22 -0.38 14.30 -0.57
N TYR A 23 -1.61 14.22 -0.07
CA TYR A 23 -2.48 15.38 0.13
C TYR A 23 -1.86 16.42 1.06
N LEU A 24 -1.36 16.00 2.23
CA LEU A 24 -0.66 16.87 3.17
C LEU A 24 0.63 17.44 2.58
N GLY A 25 1.39 16.63 1.85
CA GLY A 25 2.59 17.06 1.15
C GLY A 25 2.30 18.18 0.15
N TYR A 26 1.24 18.04 -0.66
CA TYR A 26 0.79 19.10 -1.58
C TYR A 26 0.31 20.35 -0.84
N LYS A 27 -0.44 20.19 0.26
CA LYS A 27 -0.97 21.32 1.05
C LYS A 27 0.10 22.12 1.78
N ALA A 28 1.14 21.46 2.29
CA ALA A 28 2.18 22.07 3.11
C ALA A 28 3.47 22.37 2.33
N ASP A 29 3.49 22.11 1.03
CA ASP A 29 4.65 22.17 0.14
C ASP A 29 5.90 21.39 0.59
N ILE A 30 5.68 20.39 1.44
CA ILE A 30 6.75 19.54 1.95
C ILE A 30 6.99 18.43 0.92
N TYR A 31 8.13 18.48 0.25
CA TYR A 31 8.55 17.47 -0.74
C TYR A 31 8.67 16.04 -0.17
N PRO A 32 9.27 15.82 1.03
CA PRO A 32 9.42 14.46 1.57
C PRO A 32 8.11 13.66 1.71
N PRO A 33 7.01 14.19 2.30
CA PRO A 33 5.70 13.52 2.35
C PRO A 33 5.11 13.16 0.98
N LYS A 34 5.32 14.00 -0.04
CA LYS A 34 4.89 13.70 -1.42
C LYS A 34 5.62 12.46 -1.94
N LEU A 35 6.95 12.42 -1.75
CA LEU A 35 7.81 11.33 -2.23
C LEU A 35 7.56 10.01 -1.46
N THR A 36 7.41 10.07 -0.13
CA THR A 36 7.12 8.90 0.70
C THR A 36 5.73 8.34 0.42
N GLY A 37 4.73 9.19 0.17
CA GLY A 37 3.40 8.75 -0.23
C GLY A 37 3.41 7.95 -1.54
N VAL A 38 4.19 8.38 -2.54
CA VAL A 38 4.41 7.62 -3.78
C VAL A 38 5.14 6.29 -3.49
N GLY A 39 6.14 6.30 -2.59
CA GLY A 39 6.82 5.09 -2.15
C GLY A 39 5.88 4.07 -1.50
N PHE A 40 4.94 4.51 -0.67
CA PHE A 40 3.93 3.64 -0.06
C PHE A 40 3.01 2.99 -1.10
N LEU A 41 2.68 3.68 -2.21
CA LEU A 41 1.92 3.09 -3.30
C LEU A 41 2.70 1.96 -3.99
N PHE A 42 4.01 2.12 -4.20
CA PHE A 42 4.87 1.07 -4.72
C PHE A 42 4.94 -0.15 -3.80
N VAL A 43 5.04 0.06 -2.49
CA VAL A 43 5.03 -1.02 -1.49
C VAL A 43 3.68 -1.74 -1.48
N ALA A 44 2.58 -1.00 -1.50
CA ALA A 44 1.24 -1.58 -1.58
C ALA A 44 1.07 -2.45 -2.83
N TRP A 45 1.55 -1.98 -3.98
CA TRP A 45 1.55 -2.75 -5.23
C TRP A 45 2.41 -4.02 -5.13
N ALA A 46 3.63 -3.92 -4.58
CA ALA A 46 4.50 -5.07 -4.39
C ALA A 46 3.86 -6.16 -3.50
N ILE A 47 3.25 -5.75 -2.39
CA ILE A 47 2.53 -6.67 -1.50
C ILE A 47 1.35 -7.33 -2.24
N GLN A 48 0.61 -6.58 -3.05
CA GLN A 48 -0.51 -7.09 -3.83
C GLN A 48 -0.06 -8.12 -4.89
N VAL A 49 1.06 -7.87 -5.58
CA VAL A 49 1.64 -8.81 -6.55
C VAL A 49 2.07 -10.11 -5.86
N ILE A 50 2.75 -10.02 -4.71
CA ILE A 50 3.18 -11.19 -3.93
C ILE A 50 1.97 -12.00 -3.46
N LYS A 51 0.92 -11.34 -2.95
CA LYS A 51 -0.34 -11.97 -2.54
C LYS A 51 -0.97 -12.75 -3.70
N ASN A 52 -1.13 -12.11 -4.87
CA ASN A 52 -1.75 -12.74 -6.04
C ASN A 52 -0.94 -13.96 -6.52
N LYS A 53 0.39 -13.89 -6.48
CA LYS A 53 1.27 -15.00 -6.84
C LYS A 53 1.16 -16.17 -5.85
N LEU A 54 1.03 -15.87 -4.55
CA LEU A 54 0.83 -16.87 -3.50
C LEU A 54 -0.52 -17.59 -3.64
N GLU A 55 -1.60 -16.85 -3.89
CA GLU A 55 -2.94 -17.41 -4.13
C GLU A 55 -2.96 -18.30 -5.39
N SER A 56 -2.27 -17.89 -6.47
CA SER A 56 -2.19 -18.68 -7.70
C SER A 56 -1.33 -19.95 -7.57
N GLY A 57 -0.32 -19.95 -6.70
CA GLY A 57 0.52 -21.11 -6.44
C GLY A 57 -0.12 -22.14 -5.51
N LEU A 58 -1.07 -21.72 -4.66
CA LEU A 58 -1.85 -22.59 -3.77
C LEU A 58 -3.04 -23.27 -4.48
N ASN A 59 -3.43 -22.78 -5.65
CA ASN A 59 -4.60 -23.25 -6.42
C ASN A 59 -4.21 -24.13 -7.63
N LYS A 60 -3.00 -24.71 -7.59
CA LYS A 60 -2.48 -25.73 -8.52
C LYS A 60 -2.23 -27.01 -7.73
#